data_AF-A0A946VSY0-F1
#
_entry.id   AF-A0A946VSY0-F1
#
_cell.length_a   1.000
_cell.length_b   1.000
_cell.length_c   1.000
_cell.angle_alpha   90.00
_cell.angle_beta   90.00
_cell.angle_gamma   90.00
#
_symmetry.space_group_name_H-M   'P 1'
#
loop_
_entity.id
_entity.type
_entity.pdbx_description
1 polymer ?
#
loop_
_entity_poly.entity_id
_entity_poly.type
_entity_poly.pdbx_seq_one_letter_code
_entity_poly.pdbx_strand_id
1 'polypeptide(L)' 'NIGISLPGTGERPVAPVYIDGEKDITLKGEHIASEFKALVNAYVQRTYAG' A
#
# COMPACT_ATOMS: atom_id res chain seq x y z
N ASN A 1 8.82 6.41 -4.88
CA ASN A 1 8.50 6.32 -3.43
C ASN A 1 7.11 5.72 -3.23
N ILE A 2 6.98 4.57 -2.55
CA ILE A 2 5.67 3.97 -2.21
C ILE A 2 5.47 3.98 -0.69
N GLY A 3 4.27 4.36 -0.23
CA GLY A 3 3.93 4.42 1.20
C GLY A 3 2.47 4.05 1.45
N ILE A 4 2.17 3.58 2.67
CA ILE A 4 0.81 3.27 3.11
C ILE A 4 0.49 3.99 4.41
N SER A 5 -0.72 4.53 4.50
CA SER A 5 -1.26 5.05 5.75
C SER A 5 -2.10 3.95 6.41
N LEU A 6 -1.58 3.37 7.49
CA LEU A 6 -2.30 2.32 8.24
C LEU A 6 -3.42 2.95 9.07
N PRO A 7 -4.63 2.34 9.09
CA PRO A 7 -5.73 2.81 9.94
C PRO A 7 -5.39 2.62 11.42
N GLY A 8 -5.95 3.50 12.27
CA GLY A 8 -5.84 3.36 13.72
C GLY A 8 -6.53 2.11 14.25
N THR A 9 -6.01 1.56 15.35
CA THR A 9 -6.57 0.37 16.02
C THR A 9 -7.99 0.67 16.51
N GLY A 10 -9.01 0.07 15.87
CA GLY A 10 -10.42 0.21 16.25
C GLY A 10 -11.35 0.76 15.16
N GLU A 11 -10.82 1.18 14.01
CA GLU A 11 -11.61 1.67 12.88
C GLU A 11 -11.66 0.66 11.72
N ARG A 12 -12.53 0.93 10.74
CA ARG A 12 -12.67 0.08 9.54
C ARG A 12 -11.27 -0.14 8.94
N PRO A 13 -10.89 -1.39 8.61
CA PRO A 13 -9.56 -1.67 8.11
C PRO A 13 -9.47 -1.13 6.69
N VAL A 14 -9.14 0.15 6.53
CA VAL A 14 -8.99 0.83 5.24
C VAL A 14 -7.71 1.66 5.27
N ALA A 15 -6.86 1.48 4.26
CA ALA A 15 -5.54 2.08 4.20
C ALA A 15 -5.28 2.63 2.78
N PRO A 16 -5.20 3.96 2.58
CA PRO A 16 -4.77 4.51 1.31
C PRO A 16 -3.27 4.29 1.08
N VAL A 17 -2.94 3.85 -0.12
CA VAL A 17 -1.59 3.67 -0.63
C VAL A 17 -1.25 4.86 -1.53
N TYR A 18 -0.06 5.43 -1.32
CA TYR A 18 0.46 6.54 -2.08
C TYR A 18 1.70 6.10 -2.85
N ILE A 19 1.72 6.39 -4.14
CA ILE A 19 2.84 6.11 -5.03
C ILE A 19 3.31 7.45 -5.59
N ASP A 20 4.58 7.77 -5.35
CA ASP A 20 5.24 8.99 -5.81
C ASP A 20 4.54 10.29 -5.36
N GLY A 21 3.81 10.22 -4.23
CA GLY A 21 3.06 11.33 -3.64
C GLY A 21 1.59 11.39 -4.09
N GLU A 22 1.19 10.56 -5.04
CA GLU A 22 -0.18 10.49 -5.55
C GLU A 22 -0.93 9.31 -4.94
N LYS A 23 -2.23 9.50 -4.63
CA LYS A 23 -3.07 8.43 -4.11
C LYS A 23 -3.40 7.46 -5.25
N ASP A 24 -2.83 6.26 -5.19
CA ASP A 24 -2.97 5.26 -6.24
C ASP A 24 -4.16 4.33 -5.96
N ILE A 25 -4.08 3.56 -4.87
CA ILE A 25 -5.09 2.58 -4.48
C ILE A 25 -5.44 2.69 -3.01
N THR A 26 -6.62 2.22 -2.61
CA THR A 26 -7.03 2.11 -1.21
C THR A 26 -7.26 0.65 -0.88
N LEU A 27 -6.41 0.08 -0.02
CA LEU A 27 -6.56 -1.27 0.49
C LEU A 27 -7.64 -1.30 1.57
N LYS A 28 -8.45 -2.35 1.60
CA LYS A 28 -9.54 -2.50 2.56
C LYS A 28 -9.64 -3.96 3.01
N GLY A 29 -9.87 -4.19 4.29
CA GLY A 29 -10.00 -5.52 4.90
C GLY A 29 -8.83 -5.88 5.81
N GLU A 30 -8.91 -7.03 6.47
CA GLU A 30 -7.86 -7.49 7.40
C GLU A 30 -6.53 -7.82 6.72
N HIS A 31 -6.52 -7.98 5.39
CA HIS A 31 -5.35 -8.38 4.61
C HIS A 31 -4.53 -7.22 4.04
N ILE A 32 -4.76 -5.98 4.47
CA ILE A 32 -4.02 -4.78 4.01
C ILE A 32 -2.49 -5.00 4.03
N ALA A 33 -1.96 -5.59 5.10
CA ALA A 33 -0.53 -5.81 5.23
C ALA A 33 0.02 -6.79 4.17
N SER A 34 -0.75 -7.80 3.79
CA SER A 34 -0.35 -8.78 2.77
C SER A 34 -0.46 -8.19 1.37
N GLU A 35 -1.56 -7.49 1.07
CA GLU A 35 -1.75 -6.80 -0.21
C GLU A 35 -0.70 -5.70 -0.42
N PHE A 36 -0.38 -4.93 0.63
CA PHE A 36 0.65 -3.90 0.54
C PHE A 36 2.03 -4.48 0.25
N LYS A 37 2.41 -5.60 0.88
CA LYS A 37 3.68 -6.29 0.57
C LYS A 37 3.75 -6.71 -0.89
N ALA A 38 2.65 -7.22 -1.46
CA ALA A 38 2.59 -7.57 -2.88
C ALA A 38 2.76 -6.35 -3.78
N LEU A 39 2.08 -5.24 -3.46
CA LEU A 39 2.21 -3.97 -4.19
C LEU A 39 3.62 -3.39 -4.13
N VAL A 40 4.24 -3.38 -2.94
CA VAL A 40 5.63 -2.93 -2.77
C VAL A 40 6.58 -3.80 -3.59
N ASN A 41 6.41 -5.13 -3.55
CA ASN A 41 7.26 -6.03 -4.33
C ASN A 41 7.12 -5.76 -5.84
N ALA A 42 5.88 -5.62 -6.34
CA ALA A 42 5.63 -5.28 -7.73
C ALA A 42 6.20 -3.90 -8.12
N TYR A 43 6.07 -2.90 -7.24
CA TYR A 43 6.62 -1.56 -7.45
C TYR A 43 8.15 -1.57 -7.49
N VAL A 44 8.80 -2.31 -6.58
CA VAL A 44 10.26 -2.44 -6.55
C VAL A 44 10.76 -3.15 -7.81
N GLN A 45 10.11 -4.25 -8.22
CA GLN A 45 10.44 -4.95 -9.46
C GLN A 45 10.30 -4.02 -10.67
N ARG A 46 9.20 -3.27 -10.80
CA ARG A 46 9.00 -2.29 -11.88
C ARG A 46 10.04 -1.15 -11.88
N THR A 47 10.39 -0.64 -10.70
CA THR A 47 11.15 0.61 -10.58
C THR A 47 12.65 0.38 -10.50
N TYR A 48 13.09 -0.74 -9.91
CA TYR A 48 14.50 -1.05 -9.63
C TYR A 48 15.03 -2.28 -10.37
N ALA A 49 14.20 -3.08 -11.07
CA ALA A 49 14.72 -4.20 -11.88
C ALA A 49 15.28 -3.78 -13.25
N GLY A 50 15.60 -2.49 -13.42
CA GLY A 50 16.28 -1.93 -14.60
C GLY A 50 17.76 -1.73 -14.35
#